data_AF-A0A0H2QXI9-F1
#
_entry.id   AF-A0A0H2QXI9-F1
#
_cell.length_a   1.000
_cell.length_b   1.000
_cell.length_c   1.000
_cell.angle_alpha   90.00
_cell.angle_beta   90.00
_cell.angle_gamma   90.00
#
_symmetry.space_group_name_H-M   'P 1'
#
loop_
_entity.id
_entity.type
_entity.pdbx_description
1 polymer ?
#
loop_
_entity_poly.entity_id
_entity_poly.type
_entity_poly.pdbx_seq_one_letter_code
_entity_poly.pdbx_strand_id
1 'polypeptide(L)'
;MSRRSEHHQPLESHSNIEVIGLSRMETISSIDSDATIDNLPGAGRTIGRFLSWLGSRLEKTMNKRAARLGLGPREVAGEIRQSTGYESVFSSKSETKILRNLCDRLIRLARSRVISTQLDALDEIVNLAIEDPLICAILASCDLNRLVTHYSEPDLLLSTERALGAVEFTHVHRVWEALFISLSSRRSRDVPPRLKEDVFETLRNPTTSFLAGRYYKHVIWCPHRIFNKFLNEFWDLYISVAARQPKSIEWSTFYSYIAAKSYETSHRQVIVNQSAFRGFQFLRLGKELDVMTLMYHIPTFFLEHFKVPKDNKLSFSALEDMYGFLCHLTKSSNYFNHLSYVIRLSSEERRKLKGIIFGERTSFVYNLLIIHLMKSRFDNFTANYSALKSMFVPLVYCAKLDSLEECTLAISLTAGLGAIHRYYKLAIFQAAQEVSMDVYALLSCTSTSNTQQDMTRLVRADENLPYLVPEPQIHTILYRISHSNRKECCIMQGTKNGVSRPRIPRCQHQDAFAADEMYLTEDDIMFIDVDGDGKPFCSTGHYPVAAYFSEEKPFYVARVDDDIYTTVEEGASTVTYLE
;
A
#
# COMPACT_ATOMS: atom_id res chain seq x y z
N MET A 1 -73.26 -21.56 -19.98
CA MET A 1 -72.34 -21.35 -18.84
C MET A 1 -71.02 -20.81 -19.38
N SER A 2 -70.82 -19.49 -19.31
CA SER A 2 -69.65 -18.79 -19.85
C SER A 2 -68.85 -18.21 -18.69
N ARG A 3 -67.61 -18.66 -18.51
CA ARG A 3 -66.70 -18.21 -17.45
C ARG A 3 -66.00 -16.93 -17.91
N ARG A 4 -66.36 -15.80 -17.27
CA ARG A 4 -65.62 -14.53 -17.36
C ARG A 4 -64.21 -14.72 -16.81
N SER A 5 -63.20 -14.42 -17.62
CA SER A 5 -61.83 -14.21 -17.14
C SER A 5 -61.73 -12.77 -16.62
N GLU A 6 -61.53 -12.63 -15.32
CA GLU A 6 -61.17 -11.34 -14.72
C GLU A 6 -59.71 -11.04 -15.06
N HIS A 7 -59.53 -9.98 -15.85
CA HIS A 7 -58.24 -9.43 -16.20
C HIS A 7 -57.81 -8.53 -15.03
N HIS A 8 -56.91 -9.02 -14.18
CA HIS A 8 -56.24 -8.20 -13.19
C HIS A 8 -55.31 -7.21 -13.89
N GLN A 9 -55.69 -5.93 -13.89
CA GLN A 9 -54.78 -4.84 -14.25
C GLN A 9 -53.67 -4.73 -13.20
N PRO A 10 -52.42 -4.48 -13.60
CA PRO A 10 -51.34 -4.24 -12.64
C PRO A 10 -51.60 -2.91 -11.92
N LEU A 11 -51.46 -2.93 -10.60
CA LEU A 11 -51.48 -1.73 -9.77
C LEU A 11 -50.32 -0.81 -10.21
N GLU A 12 -50.64 0.30 -10.86
CA GLU A 12 -49.68 1.37 -11.14
C GLU A 12 -49.19 1.96 -9.81
N SER A 13 -47.97 1.58 -9.44
CA SER A 13 -47.22 2.15 -8.33
C SER A 13 -46.79 3.58 -8.69
N HIS A 14 -47.65 4.56 -8.41
CA HIS A 14 -47.27 5.97 -8.46
C HIS A 14 -46.35 6.33 -7.29
N SER A 15 -45.05 6.09 -7.43
CA SER A 15 -44.01 6.69 -6.60
C SER A 15 -43.58 8.04 -7.20
N ASN A 16 -44.49 9.02 -7.21
CA ASN A 16 -44.16 10.42 -7.55
C ASN A 16 -43.68 11.17 -6.30
N ILE A 17 -42.67 10.64 -5.62
CA ILE A 17 -41.83 11.48 -4.78
C ILE A 17 -40.74 11.96 -5.73
N GLU A 18 -40.93 13.15 -6.30
CA GLU A 18 -39.79 13.91 -6.80
C GLU A 18 -38.81 13.98 -5.64
N VAL A 19 -37.73 13.22 -5.73
CA VAL A 19 -36.56 13.40 -4.88
C VAL A 19 -36.10 14.82 -5.19
N ILE A 20 -36.57 15.76 -4.37
CA ILE A 20 -36.23 17.18 -4.44
C ILE A 20 -34.70 17.19 -4.38
N GLY A 21 -34.07 17.44 -5.53
CA GLY A 21 -32.64 17.59 -5.63
C GLY A 21 -32.25 18.71 -4.67
N LEU A 22 -31.75 18.34 -3.50
CA LEU A 22 -31.23 19.25 -2.48
C LEU A 22 -30.01 19.93 -3.10
N SER A 23 -30.26 21.01 -3.84
CA SER A 23 -29.23 21.87 -4.40
C SER A 23 -28.50 22.50 -3.22
N ARG A 24 -27.25 22.08 -3.01
CA ARG A 24 -26.34 22.62 -2.00
C ARG A 24 -26.16 24.11 -2.26
N MET A 25 -26.87 24.95 -1.51
CA MET A 25 -26.55 26.38 -1.44
C MET A 25 -25.18 26.50 -0.77
N GLU A 26 -24.20 27.03 -1.49
CA GLU A 26 -22.91 27.38 -0.91
C GLU A 26 -23.15 28.50 0.11
N THR A 27 -23.10 28.15 1.40
CA THR A 27 -23.09 29.14 2.47
C THR A 27 -21.79 29.93 2.37
N ILE A 28 -21.88 31.12 1.78
CA ILE A 28 -20.82 32.13 1.84
C ILE A 28 -20.71 32.53 3.31
N SER A 29 -19.76 31.94 4.01
CA SER A 29 -19.36 32.35 5.35
C SER A 29 -18.91 33.80 5.29
N SER A 30 -19.71 34.72 5.84
CA SER A 30 -19.25 36.08 6.12
C SER A 30 -18.21 36.00 7.23
N ILE A 31 -16.95 35.86 6.84
CA ILE A 31 -15.81 35.91 7.77
C ILE A 31 -15.71 37.35 8.26
N ASP A 32 -16.12 37.54 9.52
CA ASP A 32 -15.98 38.80 10.24
C ASP A 32 -14.48 39.13 10.36
N SER A 33 -14.08 40.35 10.00
CA SER A 33 -12.67 40.74 9.81
C SER A 33 -11.88 40.90 11.12
N ASP A 34 -12.49 40.60 12.28
CA ASP A 34 -11.86 40.61 13.61
C ASP A 34 -11.60 39.18 14.16
N ALA A 35 -11.61 38.16 13.29
CA ALA A 35 -11.26 36.79 13.68
C ALA A 35 -9.80 36.70 14.15
N THR A 36 -9.62 36.80 15.47
CA THR A 36 -8.35 36.53 16.18
C THR A 36 -7.70 35.23 15.69
N ILE A 37 -6.40 35.27 15.37
CA ILE A 37 -5.62 34.17 14.80
C ILE A 37 -5.89 32.85 15.54
N ASP A 38 -6.44 31.88 14.81
CA ASP A 38 -6.80 30.57 15.34
C ASP A 38 -5.53 29.82 15.82
N ASN A 39 -5.55 29.38 17.09
CA ASN A 39 -4.47 28.65 17.81
C ASN A 39 -3.49 29.47 18.66
N LEU A 40 -3.78 30.71 19.02
CA LEU A 40 -3.06 31.32 20.15
C LEU A 40 -3.51 30.67 21.48
N PRO A 41 -2.56 30.35 22.40
CA PRO A 41 -2.89 29.82 23.71
C PRO A 41 -3.66 30.89 24.52
N GLY A 42 -4.94 30.64 24.76
CA GLY A 42 -5.79 31.46 25.61
C GLY A 42 -6.53 30.60 26.63
N ALA A 43 -6.72 31.12 27.85
CA ALA A 43 -7.34 30.39 28.95
C ALA A 43 -8.72 29.80 28.59
N GLY A 44 -9.51 30.53 27.80
CA GLY A 44 -10.81 30.06 27.30
C GLY A 44 -10.72 28.84 26.38
N ARG A 45 -9.67 28.73 25.54
CA ARG A 45 -9.47 27.59 24.62
C ARG A 45 -9.01 26.33 25.36
N THR A 46 -8.21 26.47 26.42
CA THR A 46 -7.83 25.35 27.30
C THR A 46 -9.06 24.77 28.00
N ILE A 47 -9.92 25.64 28.56
CA ILE A 47 -11.18 25.21 29.19
C ILE A 47 -12.12 24.59 28.14
N GLY A 48 -12.23 25.18 26.95
CA GLY A 48 -13.04 24.62 25.86
C GLY A 48 -12.58 23.21 25.43
N ARG A 49 -11.27 23.00 25.27
CA ARG A 49 -10.71 21.67 24.98
C ARG A 49 -10.96 20.67 26.11
N PHE A 50 -10.84 21.10 27.36
CA PHE A 50 -11.14 20.26 28.52
C PHE A 50 -12.62 19.87 28.57
N LEU A 51 -13.54 20.81 28.37
CA LEU A 51 -14.98 20.55 28.34
C LEU A 51 -15.39 19.66 27.16
N SER A 52 -14.80 19.87 25.98
CA SER A 52 -15.02 19.01 24.82
C SER A 52 -14.51 17.58 25.06
N TRP A 53 -13.32 17.44 25.66
CA TRP A 53 -12.78 16.14 26.06
C TRP A 53 -13.69 15.45 27.09
N LEU A 54 -14.15 16.18 28.11
CA LEU A 54 -15.05 15.66 29.14
C LEU A 54 -16.40 15.23 28.53
N GLY A 55 -16.97 16.05 27.64
CA GLY A 55 -18.18 15.74 26.88
C GLY A 55 -18.03 14.45 26.08
N SER A 56 -16.95 14.30 25.32
CA SER A 56 -16.68 13.09 24.54
C SER A 56 -16.53 11.84 25.42
N ARG A 57 -16.00 11.98 26.64
CA ARG A 57 -15.84 10.87 27.58
C ARG A 57 -17.16 10.50 28.25
N LEU A 58 -17.97 11.48 28.61
CA LEU A 58 -19.30 11.28 29.17
C LEU A 58 -20.24 10.63 28.14
N GLU A 59 -20.22 11.11 26.90
CA GLU A 59 -20.98 10.52 25.80
C GLU A 59 -20.61 9.04 25.60
N LYS A 60 -19.31 8.72 25.58
CA LYS A 60 -18.84 7.32 25.49
C LYS A 60 -19.29 6.45 26.66
N THR A 61 -19.27 6.97 27.90
CA THR A 61 -19.72 6.19 29.06
C THR A 61 -21.23 6.00 29.08
N MET A 62 -22.00 7.01 28.68
CA MET A 62 -23.45 6.93 28.53
C MET A 62 -23.85 5.98 27.40
N ASN A 63 -23.22 6.07 26.22
CA ASN A 63 -23.46 5.15 25.11
C ASN A 63 -23.12 3.72 25.50
N LYS A 64 -22.01 3.49 26.22
CA LYS A 64 -21.65 2.16 26.75
C LYS A 64 -22.67 1.65 27.78
N ARG A 65 -23.26 2.54 28.59
CA ARG A 65 -24.31 2.16 29.56
C ARG A 65 -25.64 1.87 28.84
N ALA A 66 -26.00 2.66 27.83
CA ALA A 66 -27.18 2.41 27.01
C ALA A 66 -27.08 1.07 26.27
N ALA A 67 -25.90 0.75 25.70
CA ALA A 67 -25.60 -0.55 25.12
C ALA A 67 -25.80 -1.69 26.13
N ARG A 68 -25.28 -1.56 27.36
CA ARG A 68 -25.49 -2.54 28.44
C ARG A 68 -26.95 -2.72 28.85
N LEU A 69 -27.79 -1.71 28.63
CA LEU A 69 -29.22 -1.76 28.91
C LEU A 69 -30.03 -2.25 27.70
N GLY A 70 -29.40 -2.67 26.59
CA GLY A 70 -30.11 -3.07 25.38
C GLY A 70 -30.83 -1.91 24.70
N LEU A 71 -30.40 -0.67 24.93
CA LEU A 71 -31.05 0.54 24.42
C LEU A 71 -30.35 1.15 23.21
N GLY A 72 -29.18 0.65 22.81
CA GLY A 72 -28.46 1.15 21.65
C GLY A 72 -29.03 0.63 20.32
N PRO A 73 -28.70 1.29 19.20
CA PRO A 73 -29.20 0.88 17.89
C PRO A 73 -28.82 -0.55 17.51
N ARG A 74 -27.59 -0.96 17.84
CA ARG A 74 -27.08 -2.31 17.54
C ARG A 74 -27.81 -3.39 18.33
N GLU A 75 -28.15 -3.12 19.59
CA GLU A 75 -28.91 -4.06 20.42
C GLU A 75 -30.34 -4.20 19.92
N VAL A 76 -30.99 -3.09 19.54
CA VAL A 76 -32.33 -3.14 18.91
C VAL A 76 -32.29 -3.89 17.58
N ALA A 77 -31.28 -3.66 16.74
CA ALA A 77 -31.12 -4.40 15.49
C ALA A 77 -30.83 -5.89 15.74
N GLY A 78 -30.09 -6.22 16.82
CA GLY A 78 -29.90 -7.59 17.29
C GLY A 78 -31.21 -8.26 17.71
N GLU A 79 -32.07 -7.57 18.46
CA GLU A 79 -33.41 -8.06 18.82
C GLU A 79 -34.28 -8.31 17.57
N ILE A 80 -34.19 -7.43 16.56
CA ILE A 80 -34.89 -7.61 15.28
C ILE A 80 -34.39 -8.88 14.59
N ARG A 81 -33.07 -9.05 14.41
CA ARG A 81 -32.47 -10.25 13.79
C ARG A 81 -32.82 -11.53 14.53
N GLN A 82 -32.85 -11.50 15.87
CA GLN A 82 -33.25 -12.65 16.69
C GLN A 82 -34.73 -12.99 16.52
N SER A 83 -35.57 -11.97 16.33
CA SER A 83 -37.00 -12.14 16.11
C SER A 83 -37.32 -12.68 14.71
N THR A 84 -36.44 -12.49 13.72
CA THR A 84 -36.62 -13.03 12.35
C THR A 84 -35.94 -14.38 12.12
N GLY A 85 -34.90 -14.72 12.89
CA GLY A 85 -34.11 -15.95 12.72
C GLY A 85 -34.82 -17.28 13.03
N TYR A 86 -36.06 -17.25 13.53
CA TYR A 86 -36.90 -18.45 13.66
C TYR A 86 -37.67 -18.66 12.36
N GLU A 87 -37.25 -19.67 11.57
CA GLU A 87 -37.84 -20.13 10.29
C GLU A 87 -39.36 -19.94 10.21
N SER A 88 -39.83 -18.77 9.76
CA SER A 88 -41.25 -18.50 9.66
C SER A 88 -41.62 -18.15 8.22
N VAL A 89 -41.96 -19.22 7.48
CA VAL A 89 -42.79 -19.13 6.28
C VAL A 89 -44.16 -18.49 6.61
N PHE A 90 -44.51 -18.34 7.90
CA PHE A 90 -45.67 -17.61 8.37
C PHE A 90 -45.36 -16.84 9.65
N SER A 91 -44.91 -15.59 9.54
CA SER A 91 -44.82 -14.72 10.72
C SER A 91 -46.23 -14.43 11.24
N SER A 92 -46.47 -14.70 12.53
CA SER A 92 -47.76 -14.45 13.14
C SER A 92 -48.09 -12.95 13.14
N LYS A 93 -49.38 -12.58 13.15
CA LYS A 93 -49.81 -11.17 13.29
C LYS A 93 -49.23 -10.51 14.57
N SER A 94 -48.95 -11.30 15.61
CA SER A 94 -48.29 -10.85 16.83
C SER A 94 -46.80 -10.54 16.62
N GLU A 95 -46.06 -11.40 15.92
CA GLU A 95 -44.63 -11.18 15.64
C GLU A 95 -44.40 -9.96 14.75
N THR A 96 -45.17 -9.83 13.67
CA THR A 96 -45.10 -8.63 12.79
C THR A 96 -45.37 -7.34 13.57
N LYS A 97 -46.25 -7.36 14.57
CA LYS A 97 -46.48 -6.23 15.48
C LYS A 97 -45.26 -5.95 16.37
N ILE A 98 -44.60 -6.99 16.89
CA ILE A 98 -43.38 -6.85 17.71
C ILE A 98 -42.25 -6.27 16.85
N LEU A 99 -42.02 -6.84 15.65
CA LEU A 99 -41.02 -6.36 14.70
C LEU A 99 -41.27 -4.90 14.30
N ARG A 100 -42.52 -4.52 14.04
CA ARG A 100 -42.89 -3.12 13.77
C ARG A 100 -42.53 -2.21 14.94
N ASN A 101 -42.83 -2.61 16.17
CA ASN A 101 -42.49 -1.82 17.36
C ASN A 101 -40.96 -1.65 17.52
N LEU A 102 -40.18 -2.68 17.18
CA LEU A 102 -38.71 -2.61 17.19
C LEU A 102 -38.18 -1.72 16.07
N CYS A 103 -38.73 -1.80 14.87
CA CYS A 103 -38.40 -0.90 13.75
C CYS A 103 -38.72 0.55 14.11
N ASP A 104 -39.88 0.83 14.69
CA ASP A 104 -40.27 2.16 15.18
C ASP A 104 -39.34 2.67 16.29
N ARG A 105 -38.83 1.76 17.13
CA ARG A 105 -37.82 2.09 18.14
C ARG A 105 -36.48 2.46 17.49
N LEU A 106 -36.06 1.76 16.44
CA LEU A 106 -34.85 2.08 15.69
C LEU A 106 -34.96 3.42 14.95
N ILE A 107 -36.11 3.69 14.31
CA ILE A 107 -36.41 5.00 13.69
C ILE A 107 -36.37 6.13 14.73
N ARG A 108 -36.83 5.90 15.97
CA ARG A 108 -36.69 6.88 17.05
C ARG A 108 -35.23 7.13 17.44
N LEU A 109 -34.38 6.10 17.42
CA LEU A 109 -32.95 6.24 17.68
C LEU A 109 -32.23 7.02 16.56
N ALA A 110 -32.66 6.87 15.30
CA ALA A 110 -32.18 7.68 14.18
C ALA A 110 -32.49 9.19 14.35
N ARG A 111 -33.44 9.54 15.24
CA ARG A 111 -33.78 10.92 15.64
C ARG A 111 -33.19 11.35 16.98
N SER A 112 -32.26 10.56 17.54
CA SER A 112 -31.55 10.93 18.76
C SER A 112 -30.88 12.30 18.60
N ARG A 113 -30.74 13.06 19.69
CA ARG A 113 -29.95 14.31 19.68
C ARG A 113 -28.44 14.06 19.60
N VAL A 114 -28.02 12.80 19.66
CA VAL A 114 -26.61 12.38 19.64
C VAL A 114 -26.29 11.85 18.24
N ILE A 115 -25.48 12.60 17.49
CA ILE A 115 -25.15 12.32 16.07
C ILE A 115 -24.62 10.89 15.89
N SER A 116 -23.74 10.42 16.78
CA SER A 116 -23.20 9.05 16.67
C SER A 116 -24.30 7.98 16.75
N THR A 117 -25.29 8.16 17.64
CA THR A 117 -26.45 7.27 17.76
C THR A 117 -27.33 7.32 16.52
N GLN A 118 -27.49 8.50 15.91
CA GLN A 118 -28.26 8.63 14.67
C GLN A 118 -27.57 7.87 13.53
N LEU A 119 -26.27 8.08 13.34
CA LEU A 119 -25.48 7.42 12.30
C LEU A 119 -25.48 5.89 12.48
N ASP A 120 -25.26 5.40 13.71
CA ASP A 120 -25.33 3.96 14.01
C ASP A 120 -26.73 3.39 13.71
N ALA A 121 -27.81 4.11 14.06
CA ALA A 121 -29.17 3.66 13.81
C ALA A 121 -29.53 3.64 12.32
N LEU A 122 -29.12 4.66 11.57
CA LEU A 122 -29.31 4.73 10.12
C LEU A 122 -28.55 3.61 9.41
N ASP A 123 -27.31 3.32 9.84
CA ASP A 123 -26.54 2.21 9.29
C ASP A 123 -27.20 0.85 9.56
N GLU A 124 -27.72 0.62 10.78
CA GLU A 124 -28.46 -0.60 11.10
C GLU A 124 -29.77 -0.73 10.31
N ILE A 125 -30.48 0.36 10.02
CA ILE A 125 -31.67 0.34 9.14
C ILE A 125 -31.29 -0.16 7.75
N VAL A 126 -30.21 0.36 7.17
CA VAL A 126 -29.71 -0.08 5.86
C VAL A 126 -29.34 -1.56 5.90
N ASN A 127 -28.58 -2.00 6.91
CA ASN A 127 -28.15 -3.39 7.03
C ASN A 127 -29.33 -4.35 7.19
N LEU A 128 -30.30 -4.03 8.05
CA LEU A 128 -31.51 -4.84 8.23
C LEU A 128 -32.36 -4.96 6.96
N ALA A 129 -32.50 -3.86 6.20
CA ALA A 129 -33.24 -3.87 4.95
C ALA A 129 -32.57 -4.74 3.87
N ILE A 130 -31.23 -4.83 3.89
CA ILE A 130 -30.45 -5.68 2.97
C ILE A 130 -30.55 -7.15 3.37
N GLU A 131 -30.44 -7.44 4.68
CA GLU A 131 -30.39 -8.78 5.24
C GLU A 131 -31.71 -9.55 5.09
N ASP A 132 -32.87 -8.87 5.24
CA ASP A 132 -34.18 -9.52 5.24
C ASP A 132 -35.26 -8.69 4.50
N PRO A 133 -35.79 -9.17 3.36
CA PRO A 133 -36.86 -8.50 2.62
C PRO A 133 -38.13 -8.25 3.44
N LEU A 134 -38.45 -9.10 4.43
CA LEU A 134 -39.60 -8.91 5.32
C LEU A 134 -39.39 -7.70 6.22
N ILE A 135 -38.18 -7.53 6.77
CA ILE A 135 -37.85 -6.36 7.58
C ILE A 135 -37.92 -5.09 6.73
N CYS A 136 -37.40 -5.14 5.51
CA CYS A 136 -37.52 -4.02 4.56
C CYS A 136 -38.99 -3.63 4.32
N ALA A 137 -39.88 -4.62 4.08
CA ALA A 137 -41.32 -4.37 3.92
C ALA A 137 -41.98 -3.79 5.19
N ILE A 138 -41.57 -4.23 6.38
CA ILE A 138 -42.06 -3.68 7.65
C ILE A 138 -41.59 -2.23 7.83
N LEU A 139 -40.32 -1.94 7.56
CA LEU A 139 -39.75 -0.59 7.58
C LEU A 139 -40.45 0.33 6.59
N ALA A 140 -40.76 -0.14 5.38
CA ALA A 140 -41.52 0.61 4.38
C ALA A 140 -42.95 0.93 4.83
N SER A 141 -43.51 0.15 5.77
CA SER A 141 -44.81 0.42 6.39
C SER A 141 -44.75 1.41 7.56
N CYS A 142 -43.55 1.77 8.03
CA CYS A 142 -43.35 2.75 9.08
C CYS A 142 -43.38 4.20 8.52
N ASP A 143 -43.50 5.18 9.40
CA ASP A 143 -43.49 6.61 9.05
C ASP A 143 -42.05 7.07 8.74
N LEU A 144 -41.59 6.85 7.50
CA LEU A 144 -40.23 7.17 7.04
C LEU A 144 -39.91 8.67 7.06
N ASN A 145 -40.91 9.56 7.06
CA ASN A 145 -40.71 11.01 7.21
C ASN A 145 -39.97 11.35 8.52
N ARG A 146 -40.01 10.43 9.50
CA ARG A 146 -39.27 10.54 10.76
C ARG A 146 -37.77 10.42 10.59
N LEU A 147 -37.28 9.82 9.51
CA LEU A 147 -35.84 9.71 9.24
C LEU A 147 -35.25 11.01 8.68
N VAL A 148 -36.08 11.91 8.14
CA VAL A 148 -35.66 13.21 7.63
C VAL A 148 -35.05 14.01 8.78
N THR A 149 -33.75 14.24 8.72
CA THR A 149 -33.01 15.00 9.72
C THR A 149 -33.29 16.49 9.59
N HIS A 150 -33.37 17.19 10.73
CA HIS A 150 -33.43 18.66 10.75
C HIS A 150 -32.05 19.31 10.79
N TYR A 151 -31.00 18.49 10.89
CA TYR A 151 -29.64 18.99 10.97
C TYR A 151 -28.97 19.00 9.59
N SER A 152 -28.00 19.90 9.44
CA SER A 152 -27.32 20.15 8.16
C SER A 152 -25.96 19.47 8.05
N GLU A 153 -25.61 18.56 8.96
CA GLU A 153 -24.35 17.84 8.85
C GLU A 153 -24.37 16.91 7.63
N PRO A 154 -23.35 17.01 6.75
CA PRO A 154 -23.34 16.31 5.48
C PRO A 154 -23.35 14.78 5.64
N ASP A 155 -22.65 14.25 6.64
CA ASP A 155 -22.58 12.80 6.89
C ASP A 155 -23.94 12.24 7.34
N LEU A 156 -24.69 13.03 8.12
CA LEU A 156 -26.01 12.65 8.60
C LEU A 156 -27.04 12.70 7.47
N LEU A 157 -27.02 13.75 6.65
CA LEU A 157 -27.87 13.86 5.46
C LEU A 157 -27.65 12.68 4.51
N LEU A 158 -26.37 12.37 4.22
CA LEU A 158 -26.00 11.24 3.36
C LEU A 158 -26.44 9.90 3.96
N SER A 159 -26.30 9.71 5.28
CA SER A 159 -26.73 8.48 5.95
C SER A 159 -28.26 8.34 5.96
N THR A 160 -28.99 9.44 6.14
CA THR A 160 -30.46 9.49 6.03
C THR A 160 -30.91 9.14 4.62
N GLU A 161 -30.31 9.75 3.59
CA GLU A 161 -30.61 9.46 2.19
C GLU A 161 -30.41 7.97 1.87
N ARG A 162 -29.29 7.39 2.34
CA ARG A 162 -29.00 5.95 2.18
C ARG A 162 -30.01 5.07 2.91
N ALA A 163 -30.40 5.41 4.12
CA ALA A 163 -31.40 4.65 4.88
C ALA A 163 -32.78 4.69 4.21
N LEU A 164 -33.21 5.86 3.73
CA LEU A 164 -34.46 6.01 2.98
C LEU A 164 -34.40 5.20 1.67
N GLY A 165 -33.33 5.38 0.89
CA GLY A 165 -33.13 4.63 -0.36
C GLY A 165 -33.11 3.11 -0.14
N ALA A 166 -32.46 2.64 0.92
CA ALA A 166 -32.43 1.21 1.27
C ALA A 166 -33.80 0.63 1.67
N VAL A 167 -34.79 1.45 2.00
CA VAL A 167 -36.17 0.99 2.28
C VAL A 167 -37.06 1.18 1.04
N GLU A 168 -36.86 2.27 0.29
CA GLU A 168 -37.71 2.64 -0.85
C GLU A 168 -37.35 1.89 -2.14
N PHE A 169 -36.08 1.53 -2.35
CA PHE A 169 -35.59 0.91 -3.58
C PHE A 169 -35.90 -0.60 -3.66
N THR A 170 -37.16 -0.97 -3.46
CA THR A 170 -37.68 -2.35 -3.50
C THR A 170 -37.26 -3.13 -4.76
N HIS A 171 -37.07 -2.45 -5.89
CA HIS A 171 -36.58 -3.08 -7.12
C HIS A 171 -35.15 -3.63 -6.99
N VAL A 172 -34.26 -2.94 -6.27
CA VAL A 172 -32.88 -3.40 -6.02
C VAL A 172 -32.93 -4.69 -5.20
N HIS A 173 -33.71 -4.71 -4.11
CA HIS A 173 -33.88 -5.91 -3.28
C HIS A 173 -34.36 -7.11 -4.11
N ARG A 174 -35.37 -6.93 -4.97
CA ARG A 174 -35.90 -8.01 -5.82
C ARG A 174 -34.84 -8.57 -6.78
N VAL A 175 -34.05 -7.70 -7.41
CA VAL A 175 -32.99 -8.09 -8.34
C VAL A 175 -31.90 -8.89 -7.60
N TRP A 176 -31.47 -8.42 -6.43
CA TRP A 176 -30.44 -9.11 -5.63
C TRP A 176 -30.96 -10.38 -4.96
N GLU A 177 -32.23 -10.43 -4.54
CA GLU A 177 -32.89 -11.64 -4.04
C GLU A 177 -32.93 -12.74 -5.10
N ALA A 178 -33.32 -12.40 -6.34
CA ALA A 178 -33.27 -13.33 -7.47
C ALA A 178 -31.85 -13.86 -7.71
N LEU A 179 -30.83 -13.01 -7.53
CA LEU A 179 -29.43 -13.45 -7.55
C LEU A 179 -29.14 -14.43 -6.40
N PHE A 180 -29.47 -14.13 -5.15
CA PHE A 180 -29.23 -15.05 -4.02
C PHE A 180 -29.93 -16.40 -4.18
N ILE A 181 -31.16 -16.41 -4.70
CA ILE A 181 -31.89 -17.65 -5.03
C ILE A 181 -31.12 -18.43 -6.11
N SER A 182 -30.64 -17.75 -7.15
CA SER A 182 -29.82 -18.37 -8.19
C SER A 182 -28.49 -18.89 -7.66
N LEU A 183 -27.85 -18.18 -6.72
CA LEU A 183 -26.59 -18.56 -6.08
C LEU A 183 -26.77 -19.78 -5.15
N SER A 184 -27.92 -19.87 -4.49
CA SER A 184 -28.27 -20.97 -3.59
C SER A 184 -28.65 -22.25 -4.35
N SER A 185 -29.13 -22.10 -5.59
CA SER A 185 -29.44 -23.22 -6.48
C SER A 185 -28.15 -23.87 -6.99
N ARG A 186 -27.78 -25.03 -6.43
CA ARG A 186 -26.62 -25.84 -6.86
C ARG A 186 -26.61 -26.25 -8.35
N ARG A 187 -27.71 -26.01 -9.08
CA ARG A 187 -27.89 -26.47 -10.46
C ARG A 187 -27.30 -25.52 -11.50
N SER A 188 -27.16 -24.22 -11.20
CA SER A 188 -26.62 -23.27 -12.18
C SER A 188 -25.16 -22.96 -11.91
N ARG A 189 -24.33 -23.08 -12.96
CA ARG A 189 -22.93 -22.62 -12.92
C ARG A 189 -22.76 -21.16 -13.29
N ASP A 190 -23.75 -20.56 -13.93
CA ASP A 190 -23.68 -19.18 -14.40
C ASP A 190 -24.90 -18.39 -13.93
N VAL A 191 -24.71 -17.09 -13.71
CA VAL A 191 -25.82 -16.15 -13.47
C VAL A 191 -26.53 -15.94 -14.81
N PRO A 192 -27.86 -16.08 -14.90
CA PRO A 192 -28.60 -15.81 -16.13
C PRO A 192 -28.24 -14.43 -16.69
N PRO A 193 -27.96 -14.28 -18.00
CA PRO A 193 -27.47 -13.02 -18.57
C PRO A 193 -28.37 -11.81 -18.30
N ARG A 194 -29.69 -12.00 -18.30
CA ARG A 194 -30.66 -10.94 -17.97
C ARG A 194 -30.53 -10.47 -16.52
N LEU A 195 -30.55 -11.41 -15.58
CA LEU A 195 -30.39 -11.12 -14.15
C LEU A 195 -29.06 -10.45 -13.84
N LYS A 196 -27.99 -10.87 -14.51
CA LYS A 196 -26.67 -10.24 -14.39
C LYS A 196 -26.70 -8.78 -14.82
N GLU A 197 -27.34 -8.47 -15.95
CA GLU A 197 -27.45 -7.09 -16.43
C GLU A 197 -28.32 -6.24 -15.51
N ASP A 198 -29.42 -6.78 -15.00
CA ASP A 198 -30.27 -6.10 -14.01
C ASP A 198 -29.47 -5.74 -12.75
N VAL A 199 -28.65 -6.66 -12.24
CA VAL A 199 -27.76 -6.43 -11.09
C VAL A 199 -26.73 -5.34 -11.42
N PHE A 200 -26.12 -5.38 -12.62
CA PHE A 200 -25.16 -4.37 -13.04
C PHE A 200 -25.78 -2.99 -13.15
N GLU A 201 -27.03 -2.90 -13.60
CA GLU A 201 -27.75 -1.64 -13.70
C GLU A 201 -27.99 -0.99 -12.33
N THR A 202 -28.25 -1.80 -11.28
CA THR A 202 -28.33 -1.28 -9.90
C THR A 202 -27.03 -0.64 -9.42
N LEU A 203 -25.87 -1.06 -9.95
CA LEU A 203 -24.58 -0.47 -9.63
C LEU A 203 -24.28 0.78 -10.47
N ARG A 204 -24.74 0.83 -11.74
CA ARG A 204 -24.54 1.98 -12.62
C ARG A 204 -25.39 3.18 -12.22
N ASN A 205 -26.55 2.93 -11.62
CA ASN A 205 -27.43 3.99 -11.15
C ASN A 205 -26.85 4.65 -9.88
N PRO A 206 -26.53 5.97 -9.90
CA PRO A 206 -25.91 6.65 -8.78
C PRO A 206 -26.71 6.62 -7.47
N THR A 207 -28.04 6.49 -7.53
CA THR A 207 -28.88 6.48 -6.32
C THR A 207 -28.90 5.13 -5.63
N THR A 208 -28.65 4.04 -6.37
CA THR A 208 -28.70 2.66 -5.85
C THR A 208 -27.33 2.00 -5.73
N SER A 209 -26.28 2.63 -6.25
CA SER A 209 -24.93 2.05 -6.31
C SER A 209 -24.32 1.72 -4.95
N PHE A 210 -24.60 2.51 -3.91
CA PHE A 210 -24.16 2.20 -2.55
C PHE A 210 -24.80 0.90 -2.04
N LEU A 211 -26.09 0.70 -2.34
CA LEU A 211 -26.87 -0.46 -1.94
C LEU A 211 -26.41 -1.72 -2.69
N ALA A 212 -26.19 -1.59 -4.00
CA ALA A 212 -25.59 -2.64 -4.83
C ALA A 212 -24.20 -3.05 -4.30
N GLY A 213 -23.38 -2.07 -3.87
CA GLY A 213 -22.09 -2.33 -3.25
C GLY A 213 -22.18 -3.15 -1.95
N ARG A 214 -23.17 -2.86 -1.09
CA ARG A 214 -23.39 -3.63 0.14
C ARG A 214 -23.89 -5.04 -0.16
N TYR A 215 -24.83 -5.19 -1.10
CA TYR A 215 -25.27 -6.51 -1.54
C TYR A 215 -24.13 -7.35 -2.10
N TYR A 216 -23.29 -6.74 -2.94
CA TYR A 216 -22.08 -7.38 -3.46
C TYR A 216 -21.19 -7.91 -2.34
N LYS A 217 -20.95 -7.10 -1.29
CA LYS A 217 -20.20 -7.51 -0.09
C LYS A 217 -20.78 -8.81 0.49
N HIS A 218 -22.10 -8.95 0.63
CA HIS A 218 -22.71 -10.21 1.11
C HIS A 218 -22.47 -11.39 0.16
N VAL A 219 -22.58 -11.19 -1.15
CA VAL A 219 -22.35 -12.24 -2.15
C VAL A 219 -20.90 -12.76 -2.10
N ILE A 220 -19.93 -11.90 -1.86
CA ILE A 220 -18.51 -12.29 -1.79
C ILE A 220 -18.22 -13.26 -0.65
N TRP A 221 -18.93 -13.12 0.48
CA TRP A 221 -18.78 -14.02 1.62
C TRP A 221 -19.50 -15.37 1.42
N CYS A 222 -20.22 -15.55 0.32
CA CYS A 222 -20.78 -16.85 -0.02
C CYS A 222 -19.65 -17.77 -0.57
N PRO A 223 -19.40 -18.96 0.03
CA PRO A 223 -18.24 -19.82 -0.28
C PRO A 223 -18.28 -20.49 -1.68
N HIS A 224 -19.15 -20.04 -2.58
CA HIS A 224 -19.45 -20.72 -3.83
C HIS A 224 -18.52 -20.24 -4.95
N ARG A 225 -17.43 -20.98 -5.17
CA ARG A 225 -16.39 -20.72 -6.20
C ARG A 225 -16.92 -20.55 -7.63
N ILE A 226 -18.13 -21.01 -7.90
CA ILE A 226 -18.68 -21.12 -9.24
C ILE A 226 -18.95 -19.74 -9.86
N PHE A 227 -19.03 -18.68 -9.05
CA PHE A 227 -19.36 -17.33 -9.52
C PHE A 227 -18.18 -16.39 -9.70
N ASN A 228 -16.94 -16.90 -9.71
CA ASN A 228 -15.74 -16.08 -9.86
C ASN A 228 -15.79 -15.16 -11.10
N LYS A 229 -16.35 -15.64 -12.21
CA LYS A 229 -16.52 -14.83 -13.42
C LYS A 229 -17.45 -13.63 -13.17
N PHE A 230 -18.66 -13.88 -12.65
CA PHE A 230 -19.61 -12.82 -12.31
C PHE A 230 -19.02 -11.83 -11.29
N LEU A 231 -18.38 -12.33 -10.23
CA LEU A 231 -17.79 -11.49 -9.19
C LEU A 231 -16.67 -10.58 -9.72
N ASN A 232 -15.82 -11.10 -10.62
CA ASN A 232 -14.77 -10.31 -11.24
C ASN A 232 -15.35 -9.25 -12.18
N GLU A 233 -16.35 -9.60 -12.99
CA GLU A 233 -17.01 -8.65 -13.88
C GLU A 233 -17.77 -7.56 -13.10
N PHE A 234 -18.46 -7.93 -12.02
CA PHE A 234 -19.11 -6.96 -11.14
C PHE A 234 -18.08 -6.03 -10.48
N TRP A 235 -16.95 -6.58 -10.02
CA TRP A 235 -15.88 -5.79 -9.41
C TRP A 235 -15.28 -4.78 -10.39
N ASP A 236 -15.04 -5.21 -11.62
CA ASP A 236 -14.53 -4.35 -12.69
C ASP A 236 -15.50 -3.20 -13.00
N LEU A 237 -16.80 -3.48 -13.02
CA LEU A 237 -17.83 -2.46 -13.14
C LEU A 237 -17.85 -1.55 -11.91
N TYR A 238 -17.70 -2.10 -10.70
CA TYR A 238 -17.70 -1.33 -9.45
C TYR A 238 -16.54 -0.32 -9.43
N ILE A 239 -15.32 -0.73 -9.81
CA ILE A 239 -14.19 0.18 -9.96
C ILE A 239 -14.50 1.28 -10.99
N SER A 240 -15.07 0.90 -12.13
CA SER A 240 -15.42 1.88 -13.17
C SER A 240 -16.45 2.91 -12.69
N VAL A 241 -17.46 2.49 -11.93
CA VAL A 241 -18.46 3.40 -11.35
C VAL A 241 -17.83 4.26 -10.25
N ALA A 242 -17.05 3.66 -9.34
CA ALA A 242 -16.34 4.37 -8.28
C ALA A 242 -15.43 5.47 -8.82
N ALA A 243 -14.81 5.23 -9.97
CA ALA A 243 -13.99 6.24 -10.60
C ALA A 243 -14.78 7.35 -11.29
N ARG A 244 -15.83 7.01 -12.04
CA ARG A 244 -16.64 8.01 -12.76
C ARG A 244 -17.52 8.84 -11.82
N GLN A 245 -17.96 8.24 -10.72
CA GLN A 245 -18.93 8.79 -9.78
C GLN A 245 -18.53 8.45 -8.33
N PRO A 246 -17.42 9.02 -7.82
CA PRO A 246 -16.90 8.69 -6.49
C PRO A 246 -17.88 9.00 -5.36
N LYS A 247 -18.82 9.93 -5.57
CA LYS A 247 -19.85 10.30 -4.58
C LYS A 247 -20.98 9.28 -4.46
N SER A 248 -21.25 8.49 -5.50
CA SER A 248 -22.33 7.50 -5.49
C SER A 248 -21.91 6.19 -4.81
N ILE A 249 -20.61 5.99 -4.59
CA ILE A 249 -20.07 4.80 -3.95
C ILE A 249 -19.91 5.00 -2.44
N GLU A 250 -20.25 3.95 -1.71
CA GLU A 250 -19.87 3.84 -0.31
C GLU A 250 -18.46 3.26 -0.18
N TRP A 251 -17.49 4.15 0.01
CA TRP A 251 -16.07 3.81 0.11
C TRP A 251 -15.75 2.82 1.24
N SER A 252 -16.41 2.91 2.40
CA SER A 252 -16.24 1.94 3.49
C SER A 252 -16.57 0.51 3.04
N THR A 253 -17.64 0.33 2.27
CA THR A 253 -18.04 -0.95 1.69
C THR A 253 -17.06 -1.40 0.62
N PHE A 254 -16.65 -0.49 -0.28
CA PHE A 254 -15.63 -0.75 -1.28
C PHE A 254 -14.31 -1.23 -0.65
N TYR A 255 -13.84 -0.60 0.44
CA TYR A 255 -12.63 -1.03 1.16
C TYR A 255 -12.80 -2.36 1.86
N SER A 256 -13.96 -2.59 2.47
CA SER A 256 -14.20 -3.85 3.17
C SER A 256 -14.02 -5.04 2.22
N TYR A 257 -14.30 -4.89 0.93
CA TYR A 257 -14.01 -5.91 -0.07
C TYR A 257 -12.51 -6.08 -0.35
N ILE A 258 -11.81 -4.98 -0.60
CA ILE A 258 -10.34 -5.01 -0.81
C ILE A 258 -9.67 -5.72 0.37
N ALA A 259 -10.12 -5.42 1.60
CA ALA A 259 -9.68 -6.06 2.83
C ALA A 259 -10.10 -7.54 2.93
N ALA A 260 -11.37 -7.88 2.67
CA ALA A 260 -11.93 -9.24 2.81
C ALA A 260 -11.20 -10.28 1.96
N LYS A 261 -10.85 -9.95 0.72
CA LYS A 261 -10.13 -10.88 -0.17
C LYS A 261 -8.75 -11.30 0.34
N SER A 262 -8.17 -10.67 1.39
CA SER A 262 -6.96 -11.18 2.06
C SER A 262 -7.23 -12.47 2.82
N TYR A 263 -8.34 -12.54 3.56
CA TYR A 263 -8.48 -13.50 4.64
C TYR A 263 -8.81 -14.91 4.13
N GLU A 264 -9.55 -15.01 3.04
CA GLU A 264 -10.16 -16.27 2.60
C GLU A 264 -9.18 -17.31 2.01
N THR A 265 -7.96 -16.91 1.61
CA THR A 265 -6.98 -17.86 1.03
C THR A 265 -5.99 -18.42 2.05
N SER A 266 -6.04 -17.96 3.30
CA SER A 266 -5.17 -18.51 4.36
C SER A 266 -5.48 -19.97 4.72
N HIS A 267 -6.50 -20.59 4.10
CA HIS A 267 -6.78 -22.02 4.20
C HIS A 267 -6.43 -22.87 2.97
N ARG A 268 -5.91 -22.30 1.87
CA ARG A 268 -5.35 -23.07 0.74
C ARG A 268 -4.30 -22.24 -0.01
N GLN A 269 -3.09 -22.80 -0.17
CA GLN A 269 -1.81 -22.36 -0.77
C GLN A 269 -1.77 -21.37 -1.98
N VAL A 270 -2.84 -20.69 -2.36
CA VAL A 270 -2.84 -19.62 -3.39
C VAL A 270 -2.68 -18.25 -2.70
N ILE A 271 -1.64 -18.10 -1.88
CA ILE A 271 -1.34 -16.85 -1.17
C ILE A 271 -0.58 -15.86 -2.08
N VAL A 272 0.06 -16.34 -3.15
CA VAL A 272 1.07 -15.58 -3.92
C VAL A 272 0.50 -14.44 -4.79
N ASN A 273 -0.82 -14.31 -4.99
CA ASN A 273 -1.38 -13.28 -5.89
C ASN A 273 -2.29 -12.22 -5.23
N GLN A 274 -2.38 -12.16 -3.89
CA GLN A 274 -3.31 -11.25 -3.22
C GLN A 274 -2.85 -9.79 -3.18
N SER A 275 -1.59 -9.52 -2.86
CA SER A 275 -1.05 -8.15 -2.87
C SER A 275 -1.05 -7.59 -4.28
N ALA A 276 -0.60 -8.37 -5.26
CA ALA A 276 -0.63 -8.01 -6.68
C ALA A 276 -2.05 -7.70 -7.18
N PHE A 277 -3.07 -8.48 -6.77
CA PHE A 277 -4.46 -8.17 -7.11
C PHE A 277 -4.92 -6.84 -6.49
N ARG A 278 -4.60 -6.58 -5.22
CA ARG A 278 -4.95 -5.30 -4.56
C ARG A 278 -4.27 -4.11 -5.21
N GLY A 279 -2.96 -4.22 -5.41
CA GLY A 279 -2.15 -3.24 -6.12
C GLY A 279 -2.76 -2.94 -7.46
N PHE A 280 -2.96 -3.95 -8.32
CA PHE A 280 -3.52 -3.77 -9.66
C PHE A 280 -4.88 -3.06 -9.67
N GLN A 281 -5.80 -3.44 -8.78
CA GLN A 281 -7.13 -2.81 -8.74
C GLN A 281 -7.07 -1.37 -8.24
N PHE A 282 -6.17 -1.08 -7.31
CA PHE A 282 -5.90 0.29 -6.89
C PHE A 282 -5.28 1.13 -7.99
N LEU A 283 -4.30 0.57 -8.72
CA LEU A 283 -3.72 1.19 -9.91
C LEU A 283 -4.80 1.51 -10.93
N ARG A 284 -5.72 0.56 -11.17
CA ARG A 284 -6.87 0.74 -12.06
C ARG A 284 -7.76 1.90 -11.62
N LEU A 285 -8.06 1.99 -10.33
CA LEU A 285 -8.85 3.11 -9.80
C LEU A 285 -8.12 4.45 -9.91
N GLY A 286 -6.81 4.46 -9.63
CA GLY A 286 -5.95 5.62 -9.87
C GLY A 286 -5.83 6.00 -11.35
N LYS A 287 -6.17 5.10 -12.28
CA LYS A 287 -6.28 5.41 -13.72
C LYS A 287 -7.39 6.35 -14.08
N GLU A 288 -8.48 6.22 -13.36
CA GLU A 288 -9.74 6.83 -13.72
C GLU A 288 -10.06 8.01 -12.78
N LEU A 289 -9.47 8.04 -11.57
CA LEU A 289 -9.60 9.12 -10.60
C LEU A 289 -8.48 10.16 -10.73
N ASP A 290 -8.84 11.43 -10.58
CA ASP A 290 -7.84 12.46 -10.27
C ASP A 290 -7.27 12.23 -8.86
N VAL A 291 -6.07 12.74 -8.65
CA VAL A 291 -5.28 12.44 -7.45
C VAL A 291 -5.94 12.99 -6.19
N MET A 292 -6.62 14.13 -6.30
CA MET A 292 -7.27 14.75 -5.16
C MET A 292 -8.50 13.97 -4.73
N THR A 293 -9.29 13.48 -5.69
CA THR A 293 -10.42 12.59 -5.42
C THR A 293 -9.93 11.27 -4.83
N LEU A 294 -8.86 10.69 -5.36
CA LEU A 294 -8.24 9.49 -4.80
C LEU A 294 -7.75 9.72 -3.37
N MET A 295 -7.06 10.83 -3.10
CA MET A 295 -6.57 11.16 -1.77
C MET A 295 -7.70 11.45 -0.78
N TYR A 296 -8.79 12.07 -1.23
CA TYR A 296 -9.94 12.39 -0.39
C TYR A 296 -10.72 11.15 0.02
N HIS A 297 -10.97 10.24 -0.93
CA HIS A 297 -11.81 9.07 -0.68
C HIS A 297 -11.03 7.89 -0.11
N ILE A 298 -9.70 7.83 -0.32
CA ILE A 298 -8.90 6.64 -0.06
C ILE A 298 -7.76 6.78 0.96
N PRO A 299 -7.83 7.68 1.97
CA PRO A 299 -6.72 7.88 2.91
C PRO A 299 -6.46 6.63 3.78
N THR A 300 -7.49 5.89 4.17
CA THR A 300 -7.35 4.67 4.99
C THR A 300 -6.58 3.57 4.27
N PHE A 301 -6.85 3.34 2.99
CA PHE A 301 -6.08 2.38 2.20
C PHE A 301 -4.63 2.80 2.05
N PHE A 302 -4.37 4.08 1.74
CA PHE A 302 -3.01 4.58 1.67
C PHE A 302 -2.27 4.41 3.01
N LEU A 303 -2.96 4.66 4.12
CA LEU A 303 -2.44 4.43 5.47
C LEU A 303 -2.21 2.96 5.80
N GLU A 304 -2.91 2.03 5.16
CA GLU A 304 -2.72 0.58 5.34
C GLU A 304 -1.61 0.03 4.44
N HIS A 305 -1.59 0.43 3.15
CA HIS A 305 -0.69 -0.14 2.14
C HIS A 305 0.64 0.60 2.03
N PHE A 306 0.64 1.91 2.26
CA PHE A 306 1.82 2.77 2.16
C PHE A 306 2.12 3.44 3.50
N LYS A 307 1.73 2.79 4.61
CA LYS A 307 2.11 3.21 5.95
C LYS A 307 3.62 3.35 6.01
N VAL A 308 4.11 4.45 6.58
CA VAL A 308 5.54 4.60 6.85
C VAL A 308 5.93 3.51 7.87
N PRO A 309 6.76 2.53 7.48
CA PRO A 309 7.18 1.48 8.39
C PRO A 309 8.04 2.10 9.50
N LYS A 310 8.05 1.51 10.71
CA LYS A 310 8.87 2.05 11.81
C LYS A 310 10.37 2.04 11.49
N ASP A 311 10.78 1.13 10.63
CA ASP A 311 12.13 0.97 10.08
C ASP A 311 12.32 1.70 8.74
N ASN A 312 11.30 2.43 8.27
CA ASN A 312 11.28 3.20 7.01
C ASN A 312 11.47 2.37 5.73
N LYS A 313 11.27 1.05 5.78
CA LYS A 313 11.45 0.13 4.65
C LYS A 313 10.14 -0.51 4.25
N LEU A 314 9.64 -0.18 3.06
CA LEU A 314 8.51 -0.88 2.48
C LEU A 314 8.93 -2.29 2.03
N SER A 315 7.99 -3.24 2.09
CA SER A 315 8.19 -4.55 1.47
C SER A 315 8.36 -4.39 -0.05
N PHE A 316 9.03 -5.33 -0.70
CA PHE A 316 9.23 -5.28 -2.14
C PHE A 316 7.91 -5.18 -2.92
N SER A 317 6.88 -5.93 -2.54
CA SER A 317 5.55 -5.82 -3.15
C SER A 317 4.94 -4.42 -3.00
N ALA A 318 5.10 -3.78 -1.82
CA ALA A 318 4.59 -2.42 -1.61
C ALA A 318 5.39 -1.38 -2.43
N LEU A 319 6.68 -1.61 -2.64
CA LEU A 319 7.52 -0.80 -3.53
C LEU A 319 7.09 -0.93 -5.00
N GLU A 320 6.81 -2.14 -5.48
CA GLU A 320 6.29 -2.34 -6.85
C GLU A 320 4.92 -1.69 -7.04
N ASP A 321 4.01 -1.84 -6.07
CA ASP A 321 2.71 -1.19 -6.08
C ASP A 321 2.84 0.34 -6.09
N MET A 322 3.77 0.88 -5.28
CA MET A 322 4.08 2.31 -5.24
C MET A 322 4.62 2.80 -6.59
N TYR A 323 5.51 2.03 -7.22
CA TYR A 323 6.07 2.36 -8.52
C TYR A 323 5.02 2.36 -9.62
N GLY A 324 4.20 1.30 -9.68
CA GLY A 324 3.08 1.21 -10.62
C GLY A 324 2.13 2.39 -10.47
N PHE A 325 1.89 2.80 -9.22
CA PHE A 325 1.02 3.91 -8.88
C PHE A 325 1.59 5.23 -9.39
N LEU A 326 2.86 5.49 -9.10
CA LEU A 326 3.56 6.69 -9.56
C LEU A 326 3.71 6.74 -11.09
N CYS A 327 3.99 5.60 -11.72
CA CYS A 327 4.05 5.51 -13.19
C CYS A 327 2.75 5.93 -13.82
N HIS A 328 1.66 5.45 -13.24
CA HIS A 328 0.34 5.81 -13.69
C HIS A 328 0.04 7.29 -13.43
N LEU A 329 0.28 7.76 -12.20
CA LEU A 329 0.02 9.14 -11.76
C LEU A 329 0.72 10.19 -12.63
N THR A 330 1.98 9.91 -12.96
CA THR A 330 2.84 10.82 -13.72
C THR A 330 2.85 10.53 -15.21
N LYS A 331 2.17 9.47 -15.66
CA LYS A 331 2.21 8.94 -17.03
C LYS A 331 3.64 8.75 -17.54
N SER A 332 4.54 8.33 -16.66
CA SER A 332 5.98 8.30 -16.92
C SER A 332 6.65 7.23 -16.06
N SER A 333 7.61 6.50 -16.61
CA SER A 333 8.47 5.59 -15.84
C SER A 333 9.73 6.28 -15.26
N ASN A 334 9.90 7.58 -15.51
CA ASN A 334 11.07 8.36 -15.12
C ASN A 334 11.04 8.81 -13.65
N TYR A 335 12.13 8.56 -12.93
CA TYR A 335 12.36 8.94 -11.53
C TYR A 335 12.08 10.42 -11.25
N PHE A 336 12.59 11.32 -12.09
CA PHE A 336 12.46 12.75 -11.88
C PHE A 336 11.01 13.23 -12.03
N ASN A 337 10.22 12.58 -12.88
CA ASN A 337 8.80 12.90 -13.00
C ASN A 337 8.02 12.48 -11.75
N HIS A 338 8.31 11.29 -11.21
CA HIS A 338 7.73 10.80 -9.94
C HIS A 338 8.07 11.72 -8.78
N LEU A 339 9.34 12.10 -8.70
CA LEU A 339 9.84 12.99 -7.67
C LEU A 339 9.27 14.41 -7.79
N SER A 340 9.27 14.98 -8.99
CA SER A 340 8.74 16.32 -9.26
C SER A 340 7.27 16.41 -8.88
N TYR A 341 6.49 15.36 -9.17
CA TYR A 341 5.10 15.26 -8.77
C TYR A 341 4.93 15.40 -7.26
N VAL A 342 5.65 14.60 -6.46
CA VAL A 342 5.52 14.64 -4.99
C VAL A 342 6.07 15.94 -4.39
N ILE A 343 7.15 16.48 -4.95
CA ILE A 343 7.68 17.78 -4.50
C ILE A 343 6.66 18.91 -4.76
N ARG A 344 5.85 18.82 -5.81
CA ARG A 344 4.81 19.82 -6.15
C ARG A 344 3.56 19.74 -5.27
N LEU A 345 3.39 18.68 -4.47
CA LEU A 345 2.27 18.61 -3.51
C LEU A 345 2.33 19.81 -2.56
N SER A 346 1.22 20.52 -2.48
CA SER A 346 0.98 21.63 -1.55
C SER A 346 1.09 21.17 -0.09
N SER A 347 1.32 22.13 0.81
CA SER A 347 1.37 21.85 2.25
C SER A 347 0.06 21.25 2.78
N GLU A 348 -1.08 21.62 2.21
CA GLU A 348 -2.38 21.05 2.56
C GLU A 348 -2.50 19.58 2.13
N GLU A 349 -2.12 19.25 0.89
CA GLU A 349 -2.11 17.88 0.37
C GLU A 349 -1.18 16.99 1.20
N ARG A 350 0.04 17.47 1.49
CA ARG A 350 0.98 16.74 2.35
C ARG A 350 0.44 16.53 3.76
N ARG A 351 -0.23 17.53 4.33
CA ARG A 351 -0.91 17.40 5.63
C ARG A 351 -1.99 16.33 5.62
N LYS A 352 -2.74 16.19 4.52
CA LYS A 352 -3.73 15.11 4.32
C LYS A 352 -3.07 13.73 4.18
N LEU A 353 -1.84 13.68 3.67
CA LEU A 353 -1.05 12.46 3.51
C LEU A 353 -0.17 12.10 4.72
N LYS A 354 -0.28 12.84 5.83
CA LYS A 354 0.56 12.61 7.01
C LYS A 354 0.40 11.17 7.52
N GLY A 355 1.52 10.49 7.77
CA GLY A 355 1.55 9.07 8.18
C GLY A 355 1.56 8.06 7.03
N ILE A 356 1.47 8.54 5.79
CA ILE A 356 1.66 7.77 4.56
C ILE A 356 3.00 8.18 3.96
N ILE A 357 3.66 7.26 3.24
CA ILE A 357 4.94 7.53 2.60
C ILE A 357 4.96 8.79 1.73
N PHE A 358 3.87 9.09 1.01
CA PHE A 358 3.76 10.28 0.16
C PHE A 358 3.74 11.60 0.94
N GLY A 359 3.37 11.57 2.23
CA GLY A 359 3.41 12.73 3.11
C GLY A 359 4.81 12.99 3.69
N GLU A 360 5.62 11.94 3.84
CA GLU A 360 6.97 12.00 4.40
C GLU A 360 8.02 12.11 3.28
N ARG A 361 8.47 13.35 2.99
CA ARG A 361 9.34 13.65 1.85
C ARG A 361 10.58 12.76 1.79
N THR A 362 11.29 12.62 2.91
CA THR A 362 12.54 11.84 2.97
C THR A 362 12.29 10.35 2.71
N SER A 363 11.28 9.77 3.38
CA SER A 363 10.92 8.35 3.20
C SER A 363 10.45 8.08 1.78
N PHE A 364 9.67 8.98 1.17
CA PHE A 364 9.26 8.87 -0.22
C PHE A 364 10.46 8.83 -1.17
N VAL A 365 11.36 9.82 -1.07
CA VAL A 365 12.54 9.93 -1.93
C VAL A 365 13.40 8.66 -1.83
N TYR A 366 13.61 8.16 -0.61
CA TYR A 366 14.36 6.94 -0.37
C TYR A 366 13.72 5.71 -1.01
N ASN A 367 12.44 5.46 -0.77
CA ASN A 367 11.76 4.28 -1.31
C ASN A 367 11.64 4.35 -2.84
N LEU A 368 11.41 5.55 -3.39
CA LEU A 368 11.43 5.76 -4.84
C LEU A 368 12.82 5.46 -5.43
N LEU A 369 13.88 5.93 -4.79
CA LEU A 369 15.25 5.64 -5.21
C LEU A 369 15.53 4.13 -5.19
N ILE A 370 15.15 3.43 -4.11
CA ILE A 370 15.29 1.96 -4.00
C ILE A 370 14.58 1.27 -5.17
N ILE A 371 13.32 1.62 -5.47
CA ILE A 371 12.57 1.06 -6.59
C ILE A 371 13.34 1.15 -7.91
N HIS A 372 13.87 2.33 -8.22
CA HIS A 372 14.56 2.55 -9.47
C HIS A 372 15.91 1.82 -9.53
N LEU A 373 16.63 1.75 -8.40
CA LEU A 373 17.85 0.96 -8.29
C LEU A 373 17.58 -0.53 -8.48
N MET A 374 16.45 -1.03 -7.96
CA MET A 374 16.06 -2.43 -8.14
C MET A 374 15.66 -2.74 -9.58
N LYS A 375 14.83 -1.88 -10.20
CA LYS A 375 14.39 -2.05 -11.60
C LYS A 375 15.56 -2.05 -12.59
N SER A 376 16.47 -1.10 -12.44
CA SER A 376 17.63 -0.98 -13.32
C SER A 376 18.60 -2.16 -13.21
N ARG A 377 18.62 -2.89 -12.10
CA ARG A 377 19.41 -4.13 -11.96
C ARG A 377 18.95 -5.22 -12.93
N PHE A 378 17.67 -5.22 -13.31
CA PHE A 378 17.11 -6.19 -14.25
C PHE A 378 17.33 -5.81 -15.72
N ASP A 379 17.61 -4.55 -16.02
CA ASP A 379 17.70 -4.02 -17.40
C ASP A 379 19.16 -3.90 -17.91
N ASN A 380 20.09 -4.73 -17.43
CA ASN A 380 21.54 -4.65 -17.71
C ASN A 380 22.14 -3.28 -17.36
N PHE A 381 22.48 -3.14 -16.09
CA PHE A 381 22.89 -1.88 -15.47
C PHE A 381 24.21 -1.32 -16.05
N THR A 382 24.13 -0.57 -17.14
CA THR A 382 25.10 0.45 -17.55
C THR A 382 24.58 1.82 -17.15
N ALA A 383 23.97 1.94 -15.97
CA ALA A 383 23.49 3.24 -15.52
C ALA A 383 24.67 4.21 -15.45
N ASN A 384 24.64 5.22 -16.33
CA ASN A 384 25.64 6.26 -16.35
C ASN A 384 25.76 6.82 -14.92
N TYR A 385 26.98 6.84 -14.39
CA TYR A 385 27.28 7.36 -13.07
C TYR A 385 26.64 8.74 -12.81
N SER A 386 26.53 9.57 -13.86
CA SER A 386 25.83 10.86 -13.81
C SER A 386 24.36 10.72 -13.43
N ALA A 387 23.64 9.72 -13.95
CA ALA A 387 22.24 9.46 -13.62
C ALA A 387 22.08 9.04 -12.15
N LEU A 388 22.95 8.14 -11.67
CA LEU A 388 22.98 7.75 -10.26
C LEU A 388 23.17 8.97 -9.35
N LYS A 389 24.18 9.80 -9.63
CA LYS A 389 24.43 11.04 -8.90
C LYS A 389 23.19 11.94 -8.88
N SER A 390 22.59 12.21 -10.05
CA SER A 390 21.38 13.04 -10.14
C SER A 390 20.19 12.44 -9.37
N MET A 391 20.09 11.12 -9.25
CA MET A 391 19.06 10.45 -8.44
C MET A 391 19.31 10.55 -6.92
N PHE A 392 20.56 10.70 -6.47
CA PHE A 392 20.88 10.88 -5.04
C PHE A 392 20.71 12.33 -4.56
N VAL A 393 20.86 13.33 -5.45
CA VAL A 393 20.73 14.77 -5.09
C VAL A 393 19.48 15.08 -4.27
N PRO A 394 18.27 14.59 -4.60
CA PRO A 394 17.07 14.86 -3.81
C PRO A 394 17.11 14.32 -2.38
N LEU A 395 17.71 13.14 -2.18
CA LEU A 395 17.82 12.54 -0.84
C LEU A 395 18.85 13.29 0.01
N VAL A 396 19.98 13.64 -0.61
CA VAL A 396 21.01 14.48 0.00
C VAL A 396 20.46 15.86 0.34
N TYR A 397 19.63 16.44 -0.53
CA TYR A 397 18.96 17.72 -0.27
C TYR A 397 18.05 17.65 0.96
N CYS A 398 17.40 16.51 1.22
CA CYS A 398 16.61 16.32 2.45
C CYS A 398 17.46 16.42 3.72
N ALA A 399 18.77 16.14 3.66
CA ALA A 399 19.67 16.33 4.80
C ALA A 399 19.94 17.81 5.14
N LYS A 400 19.51 18.75 4.30
CA LYS A 400 19.63 20.20 4.53
C LYS A 400 18.34 20.84 5.06
N LEU A 401 17.26 20.08 5.19
CA LEU A 401 15.98 20.62 5.65
C LEU A 401 16.07 21.06 7.12
N ASP A 402 15.31 22.09 7.49
CA ASP A 402 15.32 22.68 8.84
C ASP A 402 14.81 21.73 9.93
N SER A 403 14.14 20.63 9.55
CA SER A 403 13.69 19.60 10.47
C SER A 403 14.83 18.65 10.85
N LEU A 404 15.25 18.70 12.11
CA LEU A 404 16.29 17.82 12.65
C LEU A 404 15.95 16.33 12.46
N GLU A 405 14.67 15.97 12.60
CA GLU A 405 14.21 14.58 12.41
C GLU A 405 14.36 14.14 10.95
N GLU A 406 13.93 14.96 9.98
CA GLU A 406 14.06 14.65 8.56
C GLU A 406 15.52 14.63 8.11
N CYS A 407 16.34 15.55 8.63
CA CYS A 407 17.78 15.63 8.39
C CYS A 407 18.47 14.34 8.85
N THR A 408 18.25 13.95 10.12
CA THR A 408 18.83 12.73 10.71
C THR A 408 18.42 11.49 9.92
N LEU A 409 17.13 11.39 9.55
CA LEU A 409 16.63 10.29 8.72
C LEU A 409 17.29 10.26 7.35
N ALA A 410 17.40 11.41 6.66
CA ALA A 410 18.01 11.51 5.34
C ALA A 410 19.48 11.07 5.36
N ILE A 411 20.24 11.52 6.37
CA ILE A 411 21.65 11.11 6.57
C ILE A 411 21.75 9.62 6.80
N SER A 412 20.92 9.06 7.68
CA SER A 412 20.92 7.63 7.99
C SER A 412 20.61 6.78 6.76
N LEU A 413 19.56 7.13 6.02
CA LEU A 413 19.17 6.42 4.78
C LEU A 413 20.23 6.54 3.69
N THR A 414 20.83 7.72 3.55
CA THR A 414 21.91 7.99 2.58
C THR A 414 23.15 7.17 2.92
N ALA A 415 23.59 7.17 4.18
CA ALA A 415 24.71 6.35 4.64
C ALA A 415 24.42 4.85 4.44
N GLY A 416 23.18 4.42 4.70
CA GLY A 416 22.69 3.08 4.40
C GLY A 416 22.91 2.71 2.93
N LEU A 417 22.42 3.53 2.00
CA LEU A 417 22.61 3.31 0.55
C LEU A 417 24.08 3.27 0.14
N GLY A 418 24.90 4.16 0.69
CA GLY A 418 26.34 4.19 0.43
C GLY A 418 27.07 2.93 0.89
N ALA A 419 26.59 2.27 1.93
CA ALA A 419 27.16 1.01 2.39
C ALA A 419 26.67 -0.23 1.61
N ILE A 420 25.62 -0.11 0.78
CA ILE A 420 25.19 -1.19 -0.13
C ILE A 420 26.15 -1.34 -1.30
N HIS A 421 26.56 -0.22 -1.92
CA HIS A 421 27.40 -0.26 -3.12
C HIS A 421 28.37 0.93 -3.19
N ARG A 422 29.62 0.68 -3.58
CA ARG A 422 30.65 1.72 -3.67
C ARG A 422 30.32 2.85 -4.63
N TYR A 423 29.69 2.56 -5.78
CA TYR A 423 29.28 3.62 -6.72
C TYR A 423 28.12 4.44 -6.17
N TYR A 424 27.27 3.87 -5.32
CA TYR A 424 26.25 4.63 -4.62
C TYR A 424 26.93 5.58 -3.63
N LYS A 425 27.90 5.11 -2.85
CA LYS A 425 28.71 5.95 -1.97
C LYS A 425 29.37 7.11 -2.71
N LEU A 426 30.01 6.83 -3.84
CA LEU A 426 30.67 7.84 -4.66
C LEU A 426 29.67 8.85 -5.24
N ALA A 427 28.54 8.38 -5.79
CA ALA A 427 27.48 9.23 -6.33
C ALA A 427 26.84 10.11 -5.25
N ILE A 428 26.62 9.55 -4.06
CA ILE A 428 26.13 10.25 -2.87
C ILE A 428 27.08 11.36 -2.45
N PHE A 429 28.38 11.07 -2.35
CA PHE A 429 29.36 12.07 -1.93
C PHE A 429 29.49 13.22 -2.94
N GLN A 430 29.45 12.93 -4.23
CA GLN A 430 29.43 14.00 -5.23
C GLN A 430 28.13 14.79 -5.19
N ALA A 431 26.98 14.14 -5.02
CA ALA A 431 25.71 14.84 -4.81
C ALA A 431 25.75 15.72 -3.54
N ALA A 432 26.37 15.24 -2.45
CA ALA A 432 26.57 16.00 -1.22
C ALA A 432 27.45 17.21 -1.43
N GLN A 433 28.55 17.07 -2.16
CA GLN A 433 29.43 18.19 -2.52
C GLN A 433 28.69 19.26 -3.32
N GLU A 434 27.80 18.87 -4.24
CA GLU A 434 26.98 19.82 -5.02
C GLU A 434 25.91 20.53 -4.17
N VAL A 435 25.32 19.82 -3.20
CA VAL A 435 24.25 20.37 -2.36
C VAL A 435 24.79 21.27 -1.23
N SER A 436 25.79 20.79 -0.49
CA SER A 436 26.43 21.50 0.63
C SER A 436 27.68 20.78 1.15
N MET A 437 28.78 21.52 1.34
CA MET A 437 29.99 21.00 1.98
C MET A 437 29.76 20.49 3.41
N ASP A 438 28.82 21.08 4.15
CA ASP A 438 28.49 20.64 5.51
C ASP A 438 27.84 19.25 5.51
N VAL A 439 26.95 18.99 4.55
CA VAL A 439 26.31 17.67 4.37
C VAL A 439 27.35 16.64 3.94
N TYR A 440 28.29 17.01 3.07
CA TYR A 440 29.41 16.16 2.69
C TYR A 440 30.26 15.75 3.91
N ALA A 441 30.63 16.71 4.76
CA ALA A 441 31.41 16.43 5.97
C ALA A 441 30.66 15.47 6.91
N LEU A 442 29.36 15.70 7.11
CA LEU A 442 28.51 14.88 7.96
C LEU A 442 28.34 13.44 7.44
N LEU A 443 28.14 13.27 6.14
CA LEU A 443 28.07 11.95 5.49
C LEU A 443 29.42 11.21 5.52
N SER A 444 30.53 11.95 5.40
CA SER A 444 31.88 11.39 5.49
C SER A 444 32.15 10.83 6.89
N CYS A 445 31.80 11.57 7.94
CA CYS A 445 31.98 11.15 9.33
C CYS A 445 31.10 9.94 9.71
N THR A 446 29.87 9.89 9.23
CA THR A 446 28.95 8.76 9.51
C THR A 446 29.39 7.48 8.81
N SER A 447 29.93 7.58 7.59
CA SER A 447 30.43 6.45 6.79
C SER A 447 31.67 5.76 7.35
N THR A 448 32.39 6.38 8.29
CA THR A 448 33.59 5.81 8.93
C THR A 448 33.30 5.10 10.26
N SER A 449 32.09 5.24 10.80
CA SER A 449 31.68 4.54 12.03
C SER A 449 31.33 3.08 11.74
N ASN A 450 31.38 2.19 12.74
CA ASN A 450 31.17 0.72 12.65
C ASN A 450 29.79 0.24 12.13
N THR A 451 29.03 1.07 11.42
CA THR A 451 27.72 0.78 10.82
C THR A 451 27.74 -0.39 9.82
N GLN A 452 28.91 -0.76 9.29
CA GLN A 452 29.07 -1.92 8.41
C GLN A 452 28.69 -3.26 9.10
N GLN A 453 28.89 -3.37 10.42
CA GLN A 453 28.55 -4.60 11.18
C GLN A 453 27.04 -4.73 11.44
N ASP A 454 26.32 -3.64 11.67
CA ASP A 454 24.87 -3.65 11.86
C ASP A 454 24.11 -3.79 10.53
N MET A 455 24.62 -3.21 9.45
CA MET A 455 24.06 -3.38 8.10
C MET A 455 24.22 -4.79 7.54
N THR A 456 25.35 -5.45 7.79
CA THR A 456 25.55 -6.86 7.37
C THR A 456 24.59 -7.81 8.13
N ARG A 457 24.22 -7.47 9.37
CA ARG A 457 23.14 -8.17 10.11
C ARG A 457 21.75 -7.86 9.55
N LEU A 458 21.50 -6.64 9.08
CA LEU A 458 20.24 -6.23 8.43
C LEU A 458 20.02 -6.86 7.06
N VAL A 459 21.08 -7.08 6.27
CA VAL A 459 20.99 -7.80 4.98
C VAL A 459 20.79 -9.30 5.19
N ARG A 460 21.30 -9.87 6.31
CA ARG A 460 21.10 -11.28 6.67
C ARG A 460 19.80 -11.57 7.42
N ALA A 461 19.21 -10.60 8.11
CA ALA A 461 17.98 -10.79 8.90
C ALA A 461 16.70 -10.82 8.05
N ASP A 462 16.80 -10.55 6.75
CA ASP A 462 15.71 -10.73 5.78
C ASP A 462 15.92 -12.03 4.98
N GLU A 463 15.83 -13.17 5.67
CA GLU A 463 15.83 -14.51 5.07
C GLU A 463 14.56 -14.77 4.20
N ASN A 464 13.69 -13.76 4.05
CA ASN A 464 12.47 -13.79 3.23
C ASN A 464 12.59 -13.00 1.91
N LEU A 465 13.76 -12.46 1.55
CA LEU A 465 14.04 -12.16 0.15
C LEU A 465 13.96 -13.50 -0.62
N PRO A 466 12.98 -13.72 -1.50
CA PRO A 466 12.82 -15.00 -2.14
C PRO A 466 14.08 -15.31 -2.95
N TYR A 467 14.70 -16.43 -2.59
CA TYR A 467 15.67 -17.19 -3.35
C TYR A 467 15.59 -16.92 -4.86
N LEU A 468 16.46 -16.03 -5.34
CA LEU A 468 17.11 -16.22 -6.63
C LEU A 468 18.17 -17.29 -6.35
N VAL A 469 17.86 -18.54 -6.68
CA VAL A 469 18.91 -19.49 -7.02
C VAL A 469 19.15 -19.29 -8.50
N PRO A 470 20.24 -18.63 -8.94
CA PRO A 470 20.71 -18.85 -10.28
C PRO A 470 21.33 -20.26 -10.35
N GLU A 471 21.32 -20.80 -11.56
CA GLU A 471 22.13 -21.92 -12.05
C GLU A 471 23.55 -21.99 -11.43
N PRO A 472 24.24 -23.16 -11.51
CA PRO A 472 25.60 -23.30 -10.99
C PRO A 472 26.46 -22.11 -11.40
N GLN A 473 26.71 -21.21 -10.43
CA GLN A 473 27.47 -20.00 -10.67
C GLN A 473 28.86 -20.44 -11.12
N ILE A 474 29.24 -20.02 -12.32
CA ILE A 474 30.61 -20.19 -12.80
C ILE A 474 31.46 -19.29 -11.90
N HIS A 475 32.12 -19.90 -10.92
CA HIS A 475 33.05 -19.20 -10.07
C HIS A 475 34.33 -18.94 -10.86
N THR A 476 34.65 -17.67 -11.11
CA THR A 476 35.99 -17.30 -11.56
C THR A 476 36.90 -17.33 -10.34
N ILE A 477 37.90 -18.20 -10.33
CA ILE A 477 38.87 -18.28 -9.24
C ILE A 477 40.16 -17.59 -9.70
N LEU A 478 40.50 -16.47 -9.05
CA LEU A 478 41.80 -15.82 -9.25
C LEU A 478 42.79 -16.34 -8.21
N TYR A 479 43.91 -16.87 -8.71
CA TYR A 479 45.04 -17.27 -7.89
C TYR A 479 46.11 -16.19 -7.94
N ARG A 480 46.41 -15.57 -6.80
CA ARG A 480 47.59 -14.71 -6.66
C ARG A 480 48.73 -15.54 -6.08
N ILE A 481 49.69 -15.90 -6.92
CA ILE A 481 50.89 -16.63 -6.49
C ILE A 481 51.95 -15.60 -6.09
N SER A 482 52.37 -15.63 -4.82
CA SER A 482 53.44 -14.78 -4.31
C SER A 482 54.65 -15.60 -3.89
N HIS A 483 55.84 -15.09 -4.22
CA HIS A 483 57.10 -15.67 -3.77
C HIS A 483 57.38 -15.18 -2.34
N SER A 484 56.99 -15.98 -1.35
CA SER A 484 57.22 -15.65 0.05
C SER A 484 58.67 -15.94 0.42
N ASN A 485 59.53 -14.92 0.42
CA ASN A 485 60.87 -15.01 1.00
C ASN A 485 60.85 -14.76 2.53
N ARG A 486 59.79 -15.21 3.23
CA ARG A 486 59.65 -15.01 4.68
C ARG A 486 60.33 -16.15 5.44
N LYS A 487 61.41 -15.82 6.14
CA LYS A 487 62.10 -16.71 7.10
C LYS A 487 61.28 -17.07 8.34
N GLU A 488 60.10 -16.46 8.54
CA GLU A 488 59.25 -16.69 9.70
C GLU A 488 57.78 -16.74 9.28
N CYS A 489 57.34 -17.88 8.77
CA CYS A 489 55.92 -18.20 8.68
C CYS A 489 55.68 -19.50 9.43
N CYS A 490 55.46 -19.41 10.74
CA CYS A 490 54.88 -20.52 11.50
C CYS A 490 53.41 -20.65 11.12
N ILE A 491 53.11 -21.55 10.18
CA ILE A 491 51.73 -21.99 9.93
C ILE A 491 51.27 -22.75 11.17
N MET A 492 50.47 -22.10 12.01
CA MET A 492 49.75 -22.77 13.09
C MET A 492 48.65 -23.65 12.47
N GLN A 493 48.97 -24.92 12.21
CA GLN A 493 47.97 -25.92 11.88
C GLN A 493 47.14 -26.22 13.13
N GLY A 494 45.97 -25.60 13.24
CA GLY A 494 44.96 -25.98 14.22
C GLY A 494 44.32 -27.32 13.83
N THR A 495 44.86 -28.44 14.32
CA THR A 495 44.19 -29.74 14.21
C THR A 495 43.13 -29.83 15.29
N LYS A 496 41.85 -29.69 14.91
CA LYS A 496 40.75 -30.30 15.67
C LYS A 496 40.83 -31.81 15.45
N ASN A 497 40.96 -32.56 16.54
CA ASN A 497 40.94 -34.02 16.67
C ASN A 497 42.33 -34.67 16.72
N GLY A 498 42.72 -35.01 17.95
CA GLY A 498 43.97 -35.69 18.26
C GLY A 498 44.03 -37.08 17.66
N VAL A 499 44.88 -37.25 16.66
CA VAL A 499 45.53 -38.52 16.31
C VAL A 499 46.97 -38.19 15.94
N SER A 500 47.90 -38.68 16.75
CA SER A 500 49.34 -38.52 16.56
C SER A 500 49.79 -39.25 15.29
N ARG A 501 50.28 -38.52 14.28
CA ARG A 501 50.98 -39.08 13.11
C ARG A 501 52.48 -38.73 13.14
N PRO A 502 53.32 -39.57 12.52
CA PRO A 502 54.77 -39.59 12.77
C PRO A 502 55.48 -38.37 12.19
N ARG A 503 56.56 -37.95 12.87
CA ARG A 503 57.47 -36.88 12.46
C ARG A 503 57.98 -37.13 11.04
N ILE A 504 57.56 -36.29 10.10
CA ILE A 504 58.18 -36.17 8.78
C ILE A 504 59.51 -35.40 8.96
N PRO A 505 60.62 -35.84 8.34
CA PRO A 505 61.90 -35.14 8.45
C PRO A 505 61.84 -33.75 7.81
N ARG A 506 62.51 -32.78 8.45
CA ARG A 506 62.69 -31.42 7.93
C ARG A 506 63.32 -31.49 6.53
N CYS A 507 62.52 -31.26 5.49
CA CYS A 507 63.05 -30.92 4.18
C CYS A 507 63.73 -29.54 4.28
N GLN A 508 65.00 -29.50 3.87
CA GLN A 508 65.75 -28.29 3.66
C GLN A 508 65.23 -27.59 2.41
N HIS A 509 65.00 -26.28 2.51
CA HIS A 509 64.83 -25.30 1.43
C HIS A 509 64.06 -25.79 0.18
N GLN A 510 62.73 -25.83 0.28
CA GLN A 510 61.89 -25.66 -0.90
C GLN A 510 61.29 -24.25 -0.82
N ASP A 511 61.47 -23.47 -1.90
CA ASP A 511 60.80 -22.20 -2.08
C ASP A 511 59.30 -22.40 -1.94
N ALA A 512 58.74 -21.93 -0.82
CA ALA A 512 57.32 -22.08 -0.54
C ALA A 512 56.56 -20.98 -1.29
N PHE A 513 55.87 -21.35 -2.36
CA PHE A 513 54.89 -20.49 -3.01
C PHE A 513 53.65 -20.38 -2.12
N ALA A 514 53.21 -19.16 -1.83
CA ALA A 514 51.93 -18.89 -1.21
C ALA A 514 50.96 -18.46 -2.31
N ALA A 515 49.87 -19.20 -2.49
CA ALA A 515 48.78 -18.82 -3.38
C ALA A 515 47.62 -18.29 -2.54
N ASP A 516 47.27 -17.01 -2.72
CA ASP A 516 46.01 -16.47 -2.23
C ASP A 516 44.92 -16.80 -3.25
N GLU A 517 43.84 -17.42 -2.80
CA GLU A 517 42.70 -17.79 -3.64
C GLU A 517 41.55 -16.79 -3.43
N MET A 518 41.09 -16.17 -4.51
CA MET A 518 39.96 -15.24 -4.51
C MET A 518 38.83 -15.83 -5.36
N TYR A 519 37.71 -16.14 -4.71
CA TYR A 519 36.49 -16.60 -5.37
C TYR A 519 35.68 -15.38 -5.81
N LEU A 520 35.52 -15.22 -7.12
CA LEU A 520 34.74 -14.15 -7.72
C LEU A 520 33.53 -14.77 -8.43
N THR A 521 32.33 -14.30 -8.10
CA THR A 521 31.15 -14.57 -8.92
C THR A 521 31.02 -13.49 -9.98
N GLU A 522 30.36 -13.78 -11.11
CA GLU A 522 30.09 -12.77 -12.14
C GLU A 522 29.34 -11.55 -11.59
N ASP A 523 28.50 -11.77 -10.56
CA ASP A 523 27.77 -10.71 -9.86
C ASP A 523 28.67 -9.82 -8.97
N ASP A 524 29.87 -10.29 -8.60
CA ASP A 524 30.81 -9.59 -7.72
C ASP A 524 31.88 -8.80 -8.48
N ILE A 525 31.99 -8.99 -9.80
CA ILE A 525 33.02 -8.37 -10.64
C ILE A 525 32.41 -7.35 -11.60
N MET A 526 33.11 -6.24 -11.78
CA MET A 526 32.77 -5.24 -12.78
C MET A 526 34.03 -4.91 -13.56
N PHE A 527 33.98 -5.08 -14.86
CA PHE A 527 35.08 -4.74 -15.76
C PHE A 527 35.04 -3.24 -16.07
N ILE A 528 36.22 -2.62 -16.10
CA ILE A 528 36.38 -1.22 -16.47
C ILE A 528 36.86 -1.21 -17.92
N ASP A 529 36.04 -0.70 -18.83
CA ASP A 529 36.42 -0.59 -20.24
C ASP A 529 37.52 0.47 -20.40
N VAL A 530 38.64 0.04 -20.99
CA VAL A 530 39.77 0.87 -21.43
C VAL A 530 39.65 1.04 -22.94
N ASP A 531 39.55 2.28 -23.41
CA ASP A 531 39.33 2.61 -24.83
C ASP A 531 40.47 3.48 -25.35
N GLY A 532 41.67 2.89 -25.41
CA GLY A 532 42.84 3.54 -25.96
C GLY A 532 43.20 4.85 -25.23
N ASP A 533 43.79 5.77 -26.00
CA ASP A 533 44.19 7.09 -25.50
C ASP A 533 42.98 7.99 -25.16
N GLY A 534 41.78 7.65 -25.66
CA GLY A 534 40.55 8.37 -25.36
C GLY A 534 40.05 8.12 -23.94
N LYS A 535 40.32 6.94 -23.38
CA LYS A 535 39.93 6.54 -22.03
C LYS A 535 40.96 5.55 -21.45
N PRO A 536 42.14 6.05 -21.03
CA PRO A 536 43.14 5.19 -20.40
C PRO A 536 42.61 4.62 -19.08
N PHE A 537 43.19 3.50 -18.65
CA PHE A 537 42.86 2.90 -17.37
C PHE A 537 43.14 3.89 -16.23
N CYS A 538 42.18 4.02 -15.31
CA CYS A 538 42.35 4.83 -14.11
C CYS A 538 41.78 4.08 -12.92
N SER A 539 42.63 3.72 -11.96
CA SER A 539 42.21 3.10 -10.70
C SER A 539 41.49 4.08 -9.78
N THR A 540 41.67 5.39 -10.00
CA THR A 540 41.02 6.43 -9.20
C THR A 540 39.50 6.33 -9.31
N GLY A 541 38.82 6.15 -8.18
CA GLY A 541 37.36 5.97 -8.14
C GLY A 541 36.91 4.50 -8.21
N HIS A 542 37.85 3.56 -8.31
CA HIS A 542 37.61 2.12 -8.35
C HIS A 542 38.46 1.39 -7.30
N TYR A 543 38.15 0.12 -7.01
CA TYR A 543 39.04 -0.79 -6.29
C TYR A 543 39.39 -1.95 -7.21
N PRO A 544 40.22 -1.71 -8.23
CA PRO A 544 40.71 -2.77 -9.11
C PRO A 544 41.53 -3.80 -8.31
N VAL A 545 41.46 -5.07 -8.73
CA VAL A 545 42.25 -6.13 -8.10
C VAL A 545 43.71 -5.92 -8.46
N ALA A 546 44.55 -5.57 -7.49
CA ALA A 546 45.98 -5.43 -7.69
C ALA A 546 46.60 -6.81 -7.95
N ALA A 547 47.19 -6.99 -9.13
CA ALA A 547 47.93 -8.19 -9.49
C ALA A 547 49.27 -8.25 -8.73
N TYR A 548 50.09 -7.20 -8.90
CA TYR A 548 51.37 -7.05 -8.22
C TYR A 548 51.80 -5.59 -8.13
N PHE A 549 52.93 -5.34 -7.47
CA PHE A 549 53.57 -4.03 -7.41
C PHE A 549 54.96 -4.14 -8.04
N SER A 550 55.28 -3.28 -9.00
CA SER A 550 56.63 -3.14 -9.57
C SER A 550 57.12 -1.72 -9.30
N GLU A 551 58.29 -1.57 -8.69
CA GLU A 551 58.87 -0.25 -8.38
C GLU A 551 57.88 0.69 -7.67
N GLU A 552 57.12 0.15 -6.70
CA GLU A 552 56.05 0.85 -5.96
C GLU A 552 54.79 1.23 -6.76
N LYS A 553 54.75 0.92 -8.06
CA LYS A 553 53.56 1.12 -8.90
C LYS A 553 52.69 -0.13 -8.89
N PRO A 554 51.38 -0.01 -8.60
CA PRO A 554 50.45 -1.12 -8.68
C PRO A 554 50.14 -1.46 -10.14
N PHE A 555 50.09 -2.76 -10.42
CA PHE A 555 49.51 -3.33 -11.63
C PHE A 555 48.20 -4.00 -11.25
N TYR A 556 47.22 -3.91 -12.13
CA TYR A 556 45.87 -4.40 -11.88
C TYR A 556 45.53 -5.52 -12.84
N VAL A 557 44.65 -6.42 -12.41
CA VAL A 557 44.11 -7.49 -13.27
C VAL A 557 43.23 -6.85 -14.35
N ALA A 558 43.52 -7.15 -15.61
CA ALA A 558 42.74 -6.75 -16.77
C ALA A 558 42.26 -8.01 -17.51
N ARG A 559 41.01 -7.99 -18.00
CA ARG A 559 40.48 -9.03 -18.86
C ARG A 559 40.53 -8.55 -20.30
N VAL A 560 41.10 -9.35 -21.19
CA VAL A 560 41.27 -9.04 -22.61
C VAL A 560 40.22 -9.74 -23.45
N ASP A 561 39.90 -10.99 -23.10
CA ASP A 561 38.84 -11.81 -23.70
C ASP A 561 38.19 -12.64 -22.57
N ASP A 562 37.10 -13.36 -22.84
CA ASP A 562 36.27 -14.02 -21.81
C ASP A 562 37.08 -14.86 -20.82
N ASP A 563 38.13 -15.55 -21.29
CA ASP A 563 39.03 -16.38 -20.48
C ASP A 563 40.49 -15.89 -20.43
N ILE A 564 40.80 -14.73 -21.04
CA ILE A 564 42.17 -14.22 -21.13
C ILE A 564 42.36 -13.01 -20.20
N TYR A 565 43.31 -13.14 -19.27
CA TYR A 565 43.67 -12.08 -18.34
C TYR A 565 45.11 -11.63 -18.54
N THR A 566 45.33 -10.33 -18.36
CA THR A 566 46.65 -9.67 -18.37
C THR A 566 46.74 -8.68 -17.20
N THR A 567 47.79 -7.87 -17.17
CA THR A 567 47.92 -6.76 -16.22
C THR A 567 47.87 -5.40 -16.91
N VAL A 568 47.36 -4.40 -16.19
CA VAL A 568 47.27 -3.02 -16.65
C VAL A 568 47.86 -2.07 -15.60
N GLU A 569 48.63 -1.09 -16.06
CA GLU A 569 49.17 -0.02 -15.22
C GLU A 569 48.21 1.17 -15.14
N GLU A 570 48.33 1.97 -14.08
CA GLU A 570 47.64 3.27 -14.01
C GLU A 570 47.99 4.14 -15.22
N GLY A 571 46.98 4.65 -15.91
CA GLY A 571 47.13 5.50 -17.09
C GLY A 571 47.41 4.74 -18.40
N ALA A 572 47.47 3.41 -18.39
CA ALA A 572 47.70 2.65 -19.61
C ALA A 572 46.51 2.76 -20.57
N SER A 573 46.78 3.15 -21.82
CA SER A 573 45.79 3.18 -22.90
C SER A 573 45.64 1.85 -23.63
N THR A 574 46.65 0.98 -23.53
CA THR A 574 46.65 -0.35 -24.16
C THR A 574 47.28 -1.37 -23.23
N VAL A 575 46.86 -2.63 -23.35
CA VAL A 575 47.50 -3.77 -22.67
C VAL A 575 48.06 -4.73 -23.71
N THR A 576 49.21 -5.32 -23.41
CA THR A 576 49.78 -6.42 -24.21
C THR A 576 49.52 -7.74 -23.49
N TYR A 577 49.18 -8.78 -24.24
CA TYR A 577 49.04 -10.14 -23.74
C TYR A 577 49.73 -11.10 -24.72
N LEU A 578 50.12 -12.28 -24.21
CA LEU A 578 50.64 -13.37 -25.03
C LEU A 578 49.48 -14.34 -25.25
N GLU A 579 49.19 -14.64 -26.51
CA GLU A 579 48.18 -15.62 -26.92
C GLU A 579 48.75 -17.04 -26.92
#